data_AF-A0A2M7I455-F1
#
_entry.id   AF-A0A2M7I455-F1
#
_cell.length_a   1.000
_cell.length_b   1.000
_cell.length_c   1.000
_cell.angle_alpha   90.00
_cell.angle_beta   90.00
_cell.angle_gamma   90.00
#
_symmetry.space_group_name_H-M   'P 1'
#
loop_
_entity.id
_entity.type
_entity.pdbx_description
1 polymer ?
#
loop_
_entity_poly.entity_id
_entity_poly.type
_entity_poly.pdbx_seq_one_letter_code
_entity_poly.pdbx_strand_id
1 'polypeptide(L)'
;MKKYFYIIISLFLLLNLQVYAQVNEEYELKSVDFEGNEEYSASELNYVIYSQESPWWFWKFVHSITGFSRGTSYYDSTNVKRDIEA
;
A
#
# COMPACT_ATOMS: atom_id res chain seq x y z
N MET A 1 41.34 -10.75 -29.04
CA MET A 1 40.13 -11.55 -28.72
C MET A 1 39.88 -11.67 -27.22
N LYS A 2 40.85 -12.16 -26.41
CA LYS A 2 40.68 -12.30 -24.95
C LYS A 2 40.24 -11.03 -24.22
N LYS A 3 40.78 -9.85 -24.58
CA LYS A 3 40.37 -8.55 -24.01
C LYS A 3 38.87 -8.25 -24.20
N TYR A 4 38.34 -8.49 -25.40
CA TYR A 4 36.92 -8.27 -25.69
C TYR A 4 36.02 -9.27 -24.96
N PHE A 5 36.49 -10.51 -24.77
CA PHE A 5 35.80 -11.53 -23.98
C PHE A 5 35.63 -11.11 -22.51
N TYR A 6 36.68 -10.58 -21.87
CA TYR A 6 36.57 -10.05 -20.51
C TYR A 6 35.65 -8.84 -20.39
N ILE A 7 35.61 -7.98 -21.42
CA ILE A 7 34.69 -6.84 -21.47
C ILE A 7 33.23 -7.33 -21.55
N ILE A 8 32.93 -8.31 -22.40
CA ILE A 8 31.58 -8.87 -22.55
C ILE A 8 31.11 -9.55 -21.26
N ILE A 9 31.99 -10.31 -20.60
CA ILE A 9 31.68 -10.95 -19.31
C ILE A 9 31.42 -9.91 -18.22
N SER A 10 32.25 -8.86 -18.15
CA SER A 10 32.06 -7.76 -17.19
C SER A 10 30.71 -7.06 -17.40
N LEU A 11 30.33 -6.83 -18.65
CA LEU A 11 29.04 -6.23 -18.99
C LEU A 11 27.85 -7.11 -18.55
N PHE A 12 27.93 -8.43 -18.78
CA PHE A 12 26.90 -9.38 -18.36
C PHE A 12 26.76 -9.46 -16.83
N LEU A 13 27.87 -9.36 -16.09
CA LEU A 13 27.86 -9.34 -14.63
C LEU A 13 27.18 -8.07 -14.08
N LEU A 14 27.40 -6.92 -14.70
CA LEU A 14 26.77 -5.65 -14.30
C LEU A 14 25.25 -5.63 -14.54
N LEU A 15 24.76 -6.33 -15.57
CA LEU A 15 23.32 -6.43 -15.88
C LEU A 15 22.54 -7.28 -14.85
N ASN A 16 23.22 -8.09 -14.03
CA ASN A 16 22.59 -8.91 -12.99
C ASN A 16 22.50 -8.18 -11.63
N LEU A 17 22.93 -6.93 -11.55
CA LEU A 17 22.74 -6.10 -10.36
C LEU A 17 21.27 -5.66 -10.30
N GLN A 18 20.41 -6.53 -9.77
CA GLN A 18 19.07 -6.18 -9.36
C GLN A 18 19.16 -5.19 -8.19
N VAL A 19 19.02 -3.91 -8.48
CA VAL A 19 18.90 -2.87 -7.45
C VAL A 19 17.47 -2.94 -6.92
N TYR A 20 17.27 -3.64 -5.80
CA TYR A 20 16.03 -3.57 -5.03
C TYR A 20 15.97 -2.22 -4.32
N ALA A 21 15.71 -1.16 -5.06
CA ALA A 21 15.39 0.14 -4.50
C ALA A 21 13.93 0.11 -4.08
N GLN A 22 13.69 0.27 -2.78
CA GLN A 22 12.38 0.38 -2.13
C GLN A 22 11.71 -0.98 -1.83
N VAL A 23 11.92 -1.45 -0.60
CA VAL A 23 10.88 -2.22 0.08
C VAL A 23 9.78 -1.21 0.40
N ASN A 24 8.72 -1.18 -0.41
CA ASN A 24 7.51 -0.47 -0.02
C ASN A 24 6.88 -1.28 1.11
N GLU A 25 7.19 -0.90 2.35
CA GLU A 25 6.47 -1.41 3.51
C GLU A 25 5.04 -0.86 3.46
N GLU A 26 4.15 -1.63 2.85
CA GLU A 26 2.73 -1.32 2.79
C GLU A 26 2.06 -1.82 4.07
N TYR A 27 1.69 -0.88 4.95
CA TYR A 27 0.97 -1.19 6.18
C TYR A 27 -0.52 -1.28 5.90
N GLU A 28 -1.14 -2.43 6.14
CA GLU A 28 -2.58 -2.59 6.00
C GLU A 28 -3.32 -1.73 7.05
N LEU A 29 -4.23 -0.85 6.60
CA LEU A 29 -5.02 -0.04 7.52
C LEU A 29 -6.16 -0.89 8.11
N LYS A 30 -6.01 -1.30 9.37
CA LYS A 30 -6.97 -2.21 10.04
C LYS A 30 -8.14 -1.51 10.69
N SER A 31 -7.89 -0.40 11.37
CA SER A 31 -8.90 0.36 12.09
C SER A 31 -8.58 1.85 12.10
N VAL A 32 -9.62 2.67 12.18
CA VAL A 32 -9.55 4.11 12.46
C VAL A 32 -10.46 4.39 13.66
N ASP A 33 -9.84 4.79 14.76
CA ASP A 33 -10.55 5.12 16.00
C ASP A 33 -10.78 6.63 16.10
N PHE A 34 -12.03 7.03 16.31
CA PHE A 34 -12.41 8.43 16.51
C PHE A 34 -12.62 8.70 18.00
N GLU A 35 -11.93 9.71 18.53
CA GLU A 35 -12.00 10.08 19.95
C GLU A 35 -12.31 11.57 20.11
N GLY A 36 -12.98 11.93 21.21
CA GLY A 36 -13.25 13.32 21.58
C GLY A 36 -14.42 14.00 20.86
N ASN A 37 -15.13 13.27 19.99
CA ASN A 37 -16.38 13.72 19.39
C ASN A 37 -17.58 13.04 20.09
N GLU A 38 -18.57 13.84 20.50
CA GLU A 38 -19.80 13.38 21.15
C GLU A 38 -21.06 13.54 20.27
N GLU A 39 -20.96 14.26 19.14
CA GLU A 39 -22.10 14.64 18.30
C GLU A 39 -22.39 13.59 17.20
N TYR A 40 -21.34 13.08 16.56
CA TYR A 40 -21.46 12.16 15.42
C TYR A 40 -21.05 10.74 15.80
N SER A 41 -21.65 9.74 15.15
CA SER A 41 -21.18 8.37 15.28
C SER A 41 -19.86 8.15 14.54
N ALA A 42 -19.05 7.19 15.00
CA ALA A 42 -17.84 6.77 14.29
C ALA A 42 -18.14 6.32 12.85
N SER A 43 -19.31 5.70 12.62
CA SER A 43 -19.75 5.33 11.27
C SER A 43 -19.97 6.54 10.37
N GLU A 44 -20.54 7.63 10.88
CA GLU A 44 -20.74 8.86 10.11
C GLU A 44 -19.41 9.54 9.79
N LEU A 45 -18.49 9.59 10.76
CA LEU A 45 -17.16 10.15 10.54
C LEU A 45 -16.34 9.34 9.52
N ASN A 46 -16.50 8.02 9.51
CA ASN A 46 -15.82 7.13 8.55
C ASN A 46 -16.28 7.39 7.08
N TYR A 47 -17.45 7.99 6.86
CA TYR A 47 -17.92 8.35 5.52
C TYR A 47 -17.30 9.63 4.96
N VAL A 48 -16.77 10.51 5.81
CA VAL A 48 -16.23 11.82 5.39
C VAL A 48 -14.71 11.81 5.24
N ILE A 49 -14.02 10.94 5.98
CA ILE A 49 -12.56 10.79 5.86
C ILE A 49 -12.14 9.99 4.63
N TYR A 50 -10.93 10.25 4.14
CA TYR A 50 -10.36 9.59 2.98
C TYR A 50 -9.70 8.26 3.33
N SER A 51 -9.16 8.10 4.53
CA SER A 51 -8.63 6.82 5.00
C SER A 51 -9.75 5.79 5.12
N GLN A 52 -9.58 4.63 4.49
CA GLN A 52 -10.58 3.57 4.45
C GLN A 52 -9.98 2.28 5.00
N GLU A 53 -10.64 1.69 5.99
CA GLU A 53 -10.20 0.43 6.58
C GLU A 53 -10.20 -0.71 5.54
N SER A 54 -9.27 -1.63 5.73
CA SER A 54 -9.19 -2.84 4.92
C SER A 54 -10.37 -3.77 5.19
N PRO A 55 -10.96 -4.34 4.14
CA PRO A 55 -12.01 -5.34 4.30
C PRO A 55 -11.52 -6.56 5.08
N TRP A 56 -12.47 -7.25 5.72
CA TRP A 56 -12.20 -8.52 6.37
C TRP A 56 -11.60 -9.54 5.38
N TRP A 57 -10.80 -10.49 5.88
CA TRP A 57 -10.01 -11.40 5.05
C TRP A 57 -10.82 -12.14 3.99
N PHE A 58 -12.08 -12.48 4.29
CA PHE A 58 -12.96 -13.16 3.35
C PHE A 58 -13.27 -12.29 2.13
N TRP A 59 -13.52 -11.00 2.31
CA TRP A 59 -13.75 -10.07 1.19
C TRP A 59 -12.50 -9.87 0.35
N LYS A 60 -11.32 -9.79 0.99
CA LYS A 60 -10.04 -9.76 0.27
C LYS A 60 -9.82 -11.01 -0.57
N PHE A 61 -10.20 -12.18 -0.05
CA PHE A 61 -10.19 -13.44 -0.80
C PHE A 61 -11.15 -13.41 -2.00
N VAL A 62 -12.40 -12.98 -1.80
CA VAL A 62 -13.38 -12.85 -2.90
C VAL A 62 -12.86 -11.87 -3.98
N HIS A 63 -12.31 -10.72 -3.58
CA HIS A 63 -11.70 -9.75 -4.49
C HIS A 63 -10.54 -10.37 -5.28
N SER A 64 -9.69 -11.17 -4.65
CA SER A 64 -8.55 -11.80 -5.32
C SER A 64 -8.95 -12.77 -6.45
N ILE A 65 -10.15 -13.36 -6.37
CA ILE A 65 -10.65 -14.33 -7.36
C ILE A 65 -11.54 -13.64 -8.41
N THR A 66 -12.38 -12.72 -7.99
CA THR A 66 -13.46 -12.17 -8.83
C THR A 66 -13.21 -10.74 -9.28
N GLY A 67 -12.31 -10.00 -8.63
CA GLY A 67 -12.18 -8.55 -8.75
C GLY A 67 -13.41 -7.78 -8.22
N PHE A 68 -14.41 -8.49 -7.71
CA PHE A 68 -15.63 -7.91 -7.14
C PHE A 68 -15.39 -7.66 -5.65
N SER A 69 -15.89 -6.52 -5.15
CA SER A 69 -15.59 -5.91 -3.84
C SER A 69 -14.28 -5.11 -3.77
N ARG A 70 -14.05 -4.45 -2.64
CA ARG A 70 -12.87 -3.62 -2.38
C ARG A 70 -11.67 -4.52 -2.01
N GLY A 71 -10.49 -4.19 -2.52
CA GLY A 71 -9.24 -4.88 -2.16
C GLY A 71 -8.68 -4.43 -0.81
N THR A 72 -7.47 -4.87 -0.47
CA THR A 72 -6.73 -4.37 0.70
C THR A 72 -6.51 -2.86 0.59
N SER A 73 -6.81 -2.13 1.66
CA SER A 73 -6.50 -0.71 1.80
C SER A 73 -5.24 -0.53 2.64
N TYR A 74 -4.31 0.29 2.15
CA TYR A 74 -3.05 0.56 2.85
C TYR A 74 -3.07 1.93 3.50
N TYR A 75 -2.32 2.04 4.59
CA TYR A 75 -2.07 3.30 5.27
C TYR A 75 -1.28 4.23 4.36
N ASP A 76 -1.79 5.45 4.19
CA ASP A 76 -1.14 6.51 3.45
C ASP A 76 -1.02 7.74 4.37
N SER A 77 0.21 8.08 4.73
CA SER A 77 0.48 9.23 5.59
C SER A 77 0.00 10.55 5.00
N THR A 78 -0.18 10.64 3.69
CA THR A 78 -0.70 11.85 3.02
C THR A 78 -2.20 12.03 3.25
N ASN A 79 -2.94 10.95 3.52
CA ASN A 79 -4.36 11.02 3.86
C ASN A 79 -4.59 11.55 5.26
N VAL A 80 -3.69 11.31 6.22
CA VAL A 80 -3.84 11.80 7.61
C VAL A 80 -4.11 13.30 7.66
N LYS A 81 -3.35 14.09 6.89
CA LYS A 81 -3.57 15.54 6.85
C LYS A 81 -4.95 15.90 6.28
N ARG A 82 -5.36 15.20 5.22
CA ARG A 82 -6.66 15.40 4.58
C ARG A 82 -7.82 14.99 5.48
N ASP A 83 -7.65 13.92 6.25
CA ASP A 83 -8.67 13.40 7.17
C ASP A 83 -8.91 14.34 8.35
N ILE A 84 -7.88 15.06 8.79
CA ILE A 84 -8.01 16.11 9.83
C ILE A 84 -8.75 17.35 9.30
N GLU A 85 -8.65 17.62 8.00
CA GLU A 85 -9.25 18.79 7.34
C GLU A 85 -10.65 18.54 6.76
N ALA A 86 -11.11 17.28 6.75
CA ALA A 86 -12.39 16.84 6.18
C ALA A 86 -13.59 17.20 7.06
#